data_AF-A0A7Y5SWA8-F1
#
_entry.id   AF-A0A7Y5SWA8-F1
#
_cell.length_a   1.000
_cell.length_b   1.000
_cell.length_c   1.000
_cell.angle_alpha   90.00
_cell.angle_beta   90.00
_cell.angle_gamma   90.00
#
_symmetry.space_group_name_H-M   'P 1'
#
loop_
_entity.id
_entity.type
_entity.pdbx_description
1 polymer ?
#
loop_
_entity_poly.entity_id
_entity_poly.type
_entity_poly.pdbx_seq_one_letter_code
_entity_poly.pdbx_strand_id
1 'polypeptide(L)'
;MPASLPINTRTAPGFRVLKFESLGKALDEARRLAQADAAGLLVRHGNWTLGQALAHIAWWASLYYDDEKYAIAPRPPWFVRLFVRLRRKAFLLGTMPRGMRIPGIPGGTLGADEVDTQEGLARLVHAFERLDKAPPARDNLLFGPLTHDEWRGLNRGHAELHLGFFDVRTPKRIEQPIP
;
A
#
# COMPACT_ATOMS: atom_id res chain seq x y z
N MET A 1 21.25 13.54 16.20
CA MET A 1 19.91 13.22 16.72
C MET A 1 19.85 11.71 16.92
N PRO A 2 19.57 11.17 18.12
CA PRO A 2 19.37 9.73 18.26
C PRO A 2 18.22 9.29 17.35
N ALA A 3 18.39 8.18 16.63
CA ALA A 3 17.33 7.62 15.81
C ALA A 3 16.11 7.33 16.71
N SER A 4 14.96 7.91 16.36
CA SER A 4 13.71 7.63 17.07
C SER A 4 13.41 6.13 17.00
N LEU A 5 12.98 5.53 18.12
CA LEU A 5 12.57 4.14 18.16
C LEU A 5 11.52 3.84 17.06
N PRO A 6 11.57 2.66 16.41
CA PRO A 6 10.60 2.28 15.41
C PRO A 6 9.16 2.36 15.93
N ILE A 7 8.25 2.93 15.14
CA ILE A 7 6.83 3.06 15.47
C ILE A 7 6.18 1.66 15.42
N ASN A 8 5.40 1.32 16.45
CA ASN A 8 4.54 0.15 16.41
C ASN A 8 3.35 0.40 15.46
N THR A 9 3.47 -0.08 14.22
CA THR A 9 2.47 0.14 13.17
C THR A 9 1.11 -0.51 13.46
N ARG A 10 1.03 -1.46 14.40
CA ARG A 10 -0.24 -2.09 14.79
C ARG A 10 -1.14 -1.12 15.57
N THR A 11 -0.53 -0.15 16.27
CA THR A 11 -1.22 0.78 17.18
C THR A 11 -0.84 2.24 16.89
N ALA A 12 -0.35 2.55 15.68
CA ALA A 12 0.03 3.90 15.31
C ALA A 12 -1.18 4.86 15.46
N PRO A 13 -1.11 5.88 16.34
CA PRO A 13 -2.28 6.69 16.71
C PRO A 13 -2.76 7.62 15.60
N GLY A 14 -1.87 8.06 14.70
CA GLY A 14 -2.22 8.91 13.55
C GLY A 14 -2.61 8.14 12.29
N PHE A 15 -2.82 6.82 12.38
CA PHE A 15 -3.25 6.04 11.22
C PHE A 15 -4.66 6.44 10.78
N ARG A 16 -4.81 6.83 9.51
CA ARG A 16 -6.10 7.13 8.88
C ARG A 16 -6.73 5.86 8.33
N VAL A 17 -7.99 5.63 8.68
CA VAL A 17 -8.80 4.57 8.06
C VAL A 17 -9.30 5.10 6.72
N LEU A 18 -8.79 4.53 5.64
CA LEU A 18 -9.18 4.88 4.27
C LEU A 18 -10.11 3.83 3.68
N LYS A 19 -11.03 4.30 2.84
CA LYS A 19 -11.87 3.46 1.98
C LYS A 19 -11.97 4.10 0.62
N PHE A 20 -11.46 3.43 -0.40
CA PHE A 20 -11.55 3.91 -1.77
C PHE A 20 -12.66 3.19 -2.51
N GLU A 21 -13.28 3.88 -3.45
CA GLU A 21 -14.28 3.27 -4.34
C GLU A 21 -13.59 2.55 -5.52
N SER A 22 -12.50 3.13 -6.02
CA SER A 22 -11.76 2.65 -7.19
C SER A 22 -10.25 2.80 -7.03
N LEU A 23 -9.48 2.16 -7.93
CA LEU A 23 -8.03 2.36 -8.03
C LEU A 23 -7.70 3.82 -8.38
N GLY A 24 -8.53 4.49 -9.18
CA GLY A 24 -8.37 5.91 -9.50
C GLY A 24 -8.40 6.80 -8.25
N LYS A 25 -9.33 6.56 -7.31
CA LYS A 25 -9.38 7.30 -6.04
C LYS A 25 -8.16 7.05 -5.16
N ALA A 26 -7.61 5.83 -5.18
CA ALA A 26 -6.35 5.54 -4.51
C ALA A 26 -5.17 6.31 -5.15
N LEU A 27 -5.14 6.44 -6.49
CA LEU A 27 -4.13 7.25 -7.19
C LEU A 27 -4.28 8.74 -6.89
N ASP A 28 -5.51 9.26 -6.81
CA ASP A 28 -5.74 10.66 -6.44
C ASP A 28 -5.20 10.97 -5.05
N GLU A 29 -5.43 10.07 -4.08
CA GLU A 29 -4.84 10.20 -2.74
C GLU A 29 -3.31 10.12 -2.77
N ALA A 30 -2.74 9.18 -3.53
CA ALA A 30 -1.29 9.07 -3.67
C ALA A 30 -0.67 10.35 -4.27
N ARG A 31 -1.32 10.95 -5.29
CA ARG A 31 -0.90 12.23 -5.89
C ARG A 31 -1.01 13.38 -4.89
N ARG A 32 -2.10 13.46 -4.13
CA ARG A 32 -2.29 14.47 -3.07
C ARG A 32 -1.18 14.39 -2.01
N LEU A 33 -0.85 13.18 -1.57
CA LEU A 33 0.22 12.95 -0.61
C LEU A 33 1.60 13.30 -1.21
N ALA A 34 1.85 12.96 -2.48
CA ALA A 34 3.10 13.31 -3.15
C ALA A 34 3.28 14.83 -3.32
N GLN A 35 2.20 15.56 -3.62
CA GLN A 35 2.22 17.03 -3.64
C GLN A 35 2.51 17.60 -2.25
N ALA A 36 1.91 17.04 -1.20
CA ALA A 36 2.19 17.46 0.16
C ALA A 36 3.64 17.17 0.59
N ASP A 37 4.21 16.05 0.15
CA ASP A 37 5.60 15.70 0.38
C ASP A 37 6.55 16.71 -0.28
N ALA A 38 6.30 17.04 -1.55
CA ALA A 38 7.04 18.07 -2.27
C ALA A 38 6.93 19.47 -1.62
N ALA A 39 5.80 19.77 -0.99
CA ALA A 39 5.57 21.00 -0.24
C ALA A 39 6.11 20.98 1.20
N GLY A 40 6.70 19.87 1.66
CA GLY A 40 7.17 19.71 3.05
C GLY A 40 6.03 19.66 4.10
N LEU A 41 4.82 19.34 3.67
CA LEU A 41 3.61 19.28 4.50
C LEU A 41 3.22 17.85 4.89
N LEU A 42 3.89 16.82 4.36
CA LEU A 42 3.57 15.44 4.66
C LEU A 42 3.86 15.10 6.13
N VAL A 43 2.90 14.46 6.78
CA VAL A 43 3.02 13.88 8.11
C VAL A 43 3.06 12.36 7.97
N ARG A 44 4.08 11.74 8.56
CA ARG A 44 4.27 10.29 8.55
C ARG A 44 3.96 9.69 9.92
N HIS A 45 3.13 8.66 9.94
CA HIS A 45 2.71 7.90 11.12
C HIS A 45 3.23 6.46 11.14
N GLY A 46 4.03 6.07 10.15
CA GLY A 46 4.69 4.77 10.05
C GLY A 46 6.21 4.89 9.89
N ASN A 47 6.87 3.77 9.64
CA ASN A 47 8.33 3.72 9.52
C ASN A 47 8.84 3.99 8.09
N TRP A 48 7.98 3.83 7.07
CA TRP A 48 8.35 3.97 5.67
C TRP A 48 8.17 5.38 5.16
N THR A 49 9.08 5.85 4.30
CA THR A 49 8.84 7.05 3.48
C THR A 49 7.64 6.82 2.55
N LEU A 50 7.09 7.91 2.00
CA LEU A 50 6.01 7.80 1.03
C LEU A 50 6.47 7.05 -0.23
N GLY A 51 7.65 7.38 -0.76
CA GLY A 51 8.27 6.65 -1.87
C GLY A 51 8.34 5.14 -1.64
N GLN A 52 8.84 4.69 -0.47
CA GLN A 52 8.87 3.27 -0.11
C GLN A 52 7.48 2.63 -0.11
N ALA A 53 6.48 3.30 0.47
CA ALA A 53 5.12 2.78 0.52
C ALA A 53 4.50 2.65 -0.88
N LEU A 54 4.68 3.66 -1.73
CA LEU A 54 4.16 3.66 -3.11
C LEU A 54 4.85 2.58 -3.96
N ALA A 55 6.18 2.47 -3.88
CA ALA A 55 6.95 1.42 -4.55
C ALA A 55 6.52 0.02 -4.10
N HIS A 56 6.24 -0.15 -2.81
CA HIS A 56 5.76 -1.42 -2.26
C HIS A 56 4.40 -1.81 -2.80
N ILE A 57 3.42 -0.90 -2.81
CA ILE A 57 2.10 -1.17 -3.41
C ILE A 57 2.27 -1.53 -4.89
N ALA A 58 3.08 -0.76 -5.62
CA ALA A 58 3.34 -1.00 -7.04
C ALA A 58 3.97 -2.37 -7.32
N TRP A 59 4.92 -2.79 -6.49
CA TRP A 59 5.60 -4.08 -6.62
C TRP A 59 4.61 -5.24 -6.51
N TRP A 60 3.74 -5.23 -5.49
CA TRP A 60 2.74 -6.29 -5.30
C TRP A 60 1.63 -6.26 -6.33
N ALA A 61 1.21 -5.08 -6.79
CA ALA A 61 0.24 -4.94 -7.88
C ALA A 61 0.78 -5.47 -9.22
N SER A 62 2.09 -5.36 -9.44
CA SER A 62 2.75 -5.80 -10.68
C SER A 62 3.22 -7.26 -10.64
N LEU A 63 3.33 -7.85 -9.44
CA LEU A 63 3.91 -9.17 -9.20
C LEU A 63 3.44 -10.25 -10.19
N TYR A 64 2.14 -10.30 -10.46
CA TYR A 64 1.55 -11.39 -11.26
C TYR A 64 1.67 -11.19 -12.76
N TYR A 65 2.11 -10.01 -13.18
CA TYR A 65 2.39 -9.72 -14.57
C TYR A 65 3.86 -9.85 -14.95
N ASP A 66 4.76 -9.76 -13.97
CA ASP A 66 6.21 -9.71 -14.20
C ASP A 66 6.85 -11.03 -13.74
N ASP A 67 7.48 -11.74 -14.68
CA ASP A 67 7.99 -13.10 -14.46
C ASP A 67 9.08 -13.15 -13.40
N GLU A 68 9.98 -12.16 -13.39
CA GLU A 68 11.06 -12.05 -12.43
C GLU A 68 10.53 -11.86 -11.00
N LYS A 69 9.53 -10.99 -10.81
CA LYS A 69 8.90 -10.78 -9.51
C LYS A 69 8.16 -12.04 -9.05
N TYR A 70 7.44 -12.68 -9.97
CA TYR A 70 6.70 -13.91 -9.70
C TYR A 70 7.62 -15.07 -9.28
N ALA A 71 8.82 -15.15 -9.87
CA ALA A 71 9.82 -16.16 -9.56
C ALA A 71 10.36 -16.03 -8.13
N ILE A 72 10.55 -14.81 -7.63
CA ILE A 72 11.12 -14.55 -6.29
C ILE A 72 10.07 -14.40 -5.19
N ALA A 73 8.77 -14.37 -5.53
CA ALA A 73 7.73 -14.18 -4.54
C ALA A 73 7.58 -15.38 -3.59
N PRO A 74 7.42 -15.13 -2.28
CA PRO A 74 7.28 -16.19 -1.29
C PRO A 74 6.01 -17.01 -1.53
N ARG A 75 6.14 -18.33 -1.46
CA ARG A 75 5.02 -19.26 -1.62
C ARG A 75 4.40 -19.56 -0.27
N PRO A 76 3.13 -19.21 -0.03
CA PRO A 76 2.48 -19.51 1.25
C PRO A 76 2.31 -21.04 1.41
N PRO A 77 2.51 -21.59 2.62
CA PRO A 77 2.20 -22.99 2.91
C PRO A 77 0.74 -23.34 2.58
N TRP A 78 0.48 -24.60 2.23
CA TRP A 78 -0.85 -25.03 1.77
C TRP A 78 -1.98 -24.77 2.79
N PHE A 79 -1.69 -24.88 4.09
CA PHE A 79 -2.68 -24.64 5.15
C PHE A 79 -3.04 -23.16 5.28
N VAL A 80 -2.10 -22.24 4.97
CA VAL A 80 -2.38 -20.80 4.89
C VAL A 80 -3.32 -20.52 3.73
N ARG A 81 -3.06 -21.14 2.56
CA ARG A 81 -3.95 -21.02 1.38
C ARG A 81 -5.36 -21.52 1.70
N LEU A 82 -5.49 -22.64 2.43
CA LEU A 82 -6.79 -23.17 2.85
C LEU A 82 -7.53 -22.21 3.78
N PHE A 83 -6.86 -21.68 4.80
CA PHE A 83 -7.45 -20.73 5.74
C PHE A 83 -7.91 -19.44 5.04
N VAL A 84 -7.07 -18.89 4.17
CA VAL A 84 -7.38 -17.65 3.46
C VAL A 84 -8.53 -17.85 2.47
N ARG A 85 -8.63 -19.02 1.83
CA ARG A 85 -9.77 -19.35 0.97
C ARG A 85 -11.11 -19.29 1.72
N LEU A 86 -11.16 -19.71 2.97
CA LEU A 86 -12.36 -19.61 3.83
C LEU A 86 -12.68 -18.17 4.24
N ARG A 87 -11.67 -17.29 4.29
CA ARG A 87 -11.80 -15.87 4.66
C ARG A 87 -11.71 -14.92 3.46
N ARG A 88 -11.84 -15.43 2.24
CA ARG A 88 -11.58 -14.70 0.98
C ARG A 88 -12.29 -13.36 0.90
N LYS A 89 -13.60 -13.32 1.16
CA LYS A 89 -14.39 -12.07 1.16
C LYS A 89 -13.86 -11.04 2.17
N ALA A 90 -13.47 -11.49 3.36
CA ALA A 90 -12.96 -10.58 4.40
C ALA A 90 -11.60 -9.98 4.02
N PHE A 91 -10.75 -10.72 3.29
CA PHE A 91 -9.46 -10.21 2.83
C PHE A 91 -9.56 -9.35 1.56
N LEU A 92 -10.44 -9.71 0.63
CA LEU A 92 -10.58 -8.99 -0.65
C LEU A 92 -11.45 -7.72 -0.54
N LEU A 93 -12.41 -7.71 0.40
CA LEU A 93 -13.38 -6.62 0.55
C LEU A 93 -13.31 -5.93 1.92
N GLY A 94 -12.59 -6.52 2.88
CA GLY A 94 -12.43 -5.97 4.23
C GLY A 94 -11.14 -5.17 4.39
N THR A 95 -10.90 -4.71 5.62
CA THR A 95 -9.70 -3.95 5.97
C THR A 95 -8.52 -4.90 6.20
N MET A 96 -7.42 -4.67 5.49
CA MET A 96 -6.21 -5.46 5.68
C MET A 96 -5.56 -5.17 7.05
N PRO A 97 -5.06 -6.21 7.75
CA PRO A 97 -4.46 -6.05 9.06
C PRO A 97 -3.13 -5.31 8.99
N ARG A 98 -2.91 -4.37 9.92
CA ARG A 98 -1.65 -3.65 10.09
C ARG A 98 -0.56 -4.53 10.70
N GLY A 99 0.68 -4.32 10.26
CA GLY A 99 1.85 -4.97 10.86
C GLY A 99 2.00 -6.46 10.50
N MET A 100 1.39 -6.91 9.40
CA MET A 100 1.66 -8.23 8.85
C MET A 100 3.12 -8.30 8.37
N ARG A 101 3.80 -9.40 8.68
CA ARG A 101 5.16 -9.69 8.22
C ARG A 101 5.19 -11.10 7.64
N ILE A 102 5.86 -11.25 6.51
CA ILE A 102 6.11 -12.56 5.89
C ILE A 102 7.30 -13.20 6.63
N PRO A 103 7.12 -14.36 7.30
CA PRO A 103 8.20 -15.05 7.98
C PRO A 103 9.34 -15.40 7.01
N GLY A 104 10.58 -15.24 7.47
CA GLY A 104 11.77 -15.58 6.67
C GLY A 104 12.16 -14.55 5.60
N ILE A 105 11.41 -13.44 5.44
CA ILE A 105 11.76 -12.37 4.50
C ILE A 105 12.39 -11.19 5.26
N PRO A 106 13.61 -10.74 4.87
CA PRO A 106 14.22 -9.52 5.42
C PRO A 106 13.27 -8.32 5.30
N GLY A 107 13.19 -7.49 6.34
CA GLY A 107 12.20 -6.39 6.40
C GLY A 107 10.74 -6.85 6.56
N GLY A 108 10.44 -8.14 6.40
CA GLY A 108 9.11 -8.73 6.53
C GLY A 108 8.27 -8.66 5.27
N THR A 109 8.81 -8.17 4.14
CA THR A 109 8.11 -8.08 2.86
C THR A 109 9.07 -7.79 1.69
N LEU A 110 8.55 -7.78 0.46
CA LEU A 110 9.27 -7.42 -0.76
C LEU A 110 8.79 -6.07 -1.31
N GLY A 111 9.61 -5.44 -2.15
CA GLY A 111 9.27 -4.22 -2.89
C GLY A 111 9.29 -2.93 -2.07
N ALA A 112 9.85 -2.93 -0.86
CA ALA A 112 9.97 -1.74 0.00
C ALA A 112 11.26 -0.96 -0.27
N ASP A 113 11.61 -0.78 -1.55
CA ASP A 113 12.83 -0.10 -1.98
C ASP A 113 12.83 1.36 -1.52
N GLU A 114 13.97 1.85 -1.04
CA GLU A 114 14.16 3.26 -0.73
C GLU A 114 14.31 4.07 -2.02
N VAL A 115 13.18 4.59 -2.50
CA VAL A 115 13.09 5.48 -3.67
C VAL A 115 12.49 6.82 -3.28
N ASP A 116 12.68 7.82 -4.13
CA ASP A 116 12.00 9.10 -3.98
C ASP A 116 10.48 8.96 -4.22
N THR A 117 9.73 9.93 -3.71
CA THR A 117 8.26 9.93 -3.77
C THR A 117 7.72 9.96 -5.20
N GLN A 118 8.37 10.66 -6.13
CA GLN A 118 7.90 10.76 -7.52
C GLN A 118 8.16 9.48 -8.28
N GLU A 119 9.30 8.84 -8.07
CA GLU A 119 9.60 7.51 -8.60
C GLU A 119 8.61 6.47 -8.07
N GLY A 120 8.37 6.44 -6.75
CA GLY A 120 7.36 5.56 -6.15
C GLY A 120 5.97 5.79 -6.73
N LEU A 121 5.57 7.05 -6.93
CA LEU A 121 4.29 7.40 -7.54
C LEU A 121 4.20 6.94 -8.99
N ALA A 122 5.23 7.15 -9.80
CA ALA A 122 5.26 6.72 -11.20
C ALA A 122 5.11 5.20 -11.33
N ARG A 123 5.80 4.44 -10.47
CA ARG A 123 5.66 2.98 -10.39
C ARG A 123 4.23 2.57 -10.05
N LEU A 124 3.60 3.24 -9.07
CA LEU A 124 2.23 2.95 -8.66
C LEU A 124 1.21 3.25 -9.75
N VAL A 125 1.33 4.41 -10.41
CA VAL A 125 0.47 4.81 -11.53
C VAL A 125 0.53 3.74 -12.63
N HIS A 126 1.73 3.36 -13.07
CA HIS A 126 1.91 2.34 -14.09
C HIS A 126 1.28 0.99 -13.69
N ALA A 127 1.53 0.55 -12.45
CA ALA A 127 0.99 -0.71 -11.94
C ALA A 127 -0.55 -0.72 -11.90
N PHE A 128 -1.15 0.36 -11.41
CA PHE A 128 -2.60 0.47 -11.29
C PHE A 128 -3.29 0.67 -12.64
N GLU A 129 -2.70 1.42 -13.57
CA GLU A 129 -3.23 1.54 -14.93
C GLU A 129 -3.19 0.20 -15.68
N ARG A 130 -2.12 -0.57 -15.52
CA ARG A 130 -2.03 -1.93 -16.09
C ARG A 130 -3.10 -2.83 -15.48
N LEU A 131 -3.23 -2.82 -14.16
CA LEU A 131 -4.25 -3.59 -13.45
C LEU A 131 -5.66 -3.16 -13.81
N ASP A 132 -5.91 -1.88 -14.08
CA ASP A 132 -7.24 -1.42 -14.43
C ASP A 132 -7.64 -1.85 -15.85
N LYS A 133 -6.68 -1.99 -16.76
CA LYS A 133 -6.92 -2.45 -18.13
C LYS A 133 -7.27 -3.94 -18.22
N ALA A 134 -6.56 -4.80 -17.48
CA ALA A 134 -6.77 -6.24 -17.53
C ALA A 134 -6.29 -6.90 -16.23
N PRO A 135 -6.87 -8.04 -15.81
CA PRO A 135 -6.33 -8.82 -14.71
C PRO A 135 -5.04 -9.57 -15.13
N PRO A 136 -4.20 -10.00 -14.17
CA PRO A 136 -3.10 -10.91 -14.46
C PRO A 136 -3.63 -12.25 -14.99
N ALA A 137 -2.90 -12.86 -15.92
CA ALA A 137 -3.23 -14.19 -16.46
C ALA A 137 -2.95 -15.34 -15.46
N ARG A 138 -2.22 -15.06 -14.38
CA ARG A 138 -1.80 -16.04 -13.37
C ARG A 138 -2.74 -16.03 -12.17
N ASP A 139 -2.90 -17.20 -11.57
CA ASP A 139 -3.57 -17.33 -10.28
C ASP A 139 -2.77 -16.62 -9.17
N ASN A 140 -3.51 -16.06 -8.22
CA ASN A 140 -2.93 -15.47 -7.03
C ASN A 140 -2.28 -16.55 -6.15
N LEU A 141 -1.05 -16.33 -5.68
CA LEU A 141 -0.30 -17.30 -4.87
C LEU A 141 -1.01 -17.65 -3.56
N LEU A 142 -1.77 -16.71 -3.00
CA LEU A 142 -2.49 -16.84 -1.74
C LEU A 142 -3.96 -17.23 -1.94
N PHE A 143 -4.65 -16.58 -2.88
CA PHE A 143 -6.10 -16.70 -3.08
C PHE A 143 -6.53 -17.66 -4.20
N GLY A 144 -5.60 -18.13 -5.04
CA GLY A 144 -5.92 -18.88 -6.25
C GLY A 144 -6.50 -17.98 -7.35
N PRO A 145 -7.39 -18.49 -8.21
CA PRO A 145 -8.05 -17.69 -9.25
C PRO A 145 -8.78 -16.48 -8.64
N LEU A 146 -8.66 -15.32 -9.26
CA LEU A 146 -9.38 -14.10 -8.87
C LEU A 146 -10.04 -13.48 -10.10
N THR A 147 -11.24 -12.94 -9.94
CA THR A 147 -11.84 -12.09 -10.98
C THR A 147 -11.09 -10.76 -11.06
N HIS A 148 -11.32 -9.99 -12.14
CA HIS A 148 -10.71 -8.68 -12.29
C HIS A 148 -11.07 -7.73 -11.14
N ASP A 149 -12.34 -7.73 -10.71
CA ASP A 149 -12.80 -6.90 -9.59
C ASP A 149 -12.19 -7.34 -8.25
N GLU A 150 -11.94 -8.64 -8.07
CA GLU A 150 -11.23 -9.13 -6.89
C GLU A 150 -9.76 -8.71 -6.86
N TRP A 151 -9.09 -8.72 -8.02
CA TRP A 151 -7.75 -8.16 -8.15
C TRP A 151 -7.71 -6.66 -7.85
N ARG A 152 -8.67 -5.89 -8.38
CA ARG A 152 -8.80 -4.45 -8.08
C ARG A 152 -9.09 -4.22 -6.59
N GLY A 153 -10.01 -4.99 -6.00
CA GLY A 153 -10.37 -4.91 -4.58
C GLY A 153 -9.20 -5.21 -3.65
N LEU A 154 -8.42 -6.25 -3.94
CA LEU A 154 -7.20 -6.59 -3.20
C LEU A 154 -6.20 -5.43 -3.20
N ASN A 155 -5.88 -4.89 -4.37
CA ASN A 155 -4.89 -3.81 -4.50
C ASN A 155 -5.39 -2.48 -3.93
N ARG A 156 -6.71 -2.24 -3.98
CA ARG A 156 -7.33 -1.10 -3.31
C ARG A 156 -7.20 -1.19 -1.79
N GLY A 157 -7.53 -2.34 -1.20
CA GLY A 157 -7.36 -2.57 0.24
C GLY A 157 -5.89 -2.47 0.69
N HIS A 158 -4.95 -2.88 -0.19
CA HIS A 158 -3.51 -2.71 0.05
C HIS A 158 -3.10 -1.23 0.05
N ALA A 159 -3.61 -0.45 -0.90
CA ALA A 159 -3.40 1.00 -0.92
C ALA A 159 -4.03 1.70 0.30
N GLU A 160 -5.26 1.35 0.68
CA GLU A 160 -5.93 1.88 1.90
C GLU A 160 -5.05 1.70 3.14
N LEU A 161 -4.46 0.50 3.28
CA LEU A 161 -3.57 0.17 4.39
C LEU A 161 -2.31 1.06 4.39
N HIS A 162 -1.62 1.19 3.27
CA HIS A 162 -0.33 1.88 3.26
C HIS A 162 -0.47 3.41 3.23
N LEU A 163 -1.41 3.95 2.46
CA LEU A 163 -1.66 5.39 2.41
C LEU A 163 -2.24 5.93 3.74
N GLY A 164 -2.88 5.07 4.54
CA GLY A 164 -3.38 5.41 5.87
C GLY A 164 -2.29 5.83 6.86
N PHE A 165 -1.01 5.51 6.61
CA PHE A 165 0.11 5.94 7.47
C PHE A 165 0.61 7.36 7.18
N PHE A 166 0.03 8.06 6.21
CA PHE A 166 0.45 9.40 5.82
C PHE A 166 -0.71 10.36 5.97
N ASP A 167 -0.45 11.59 6.34
CA ASP A 167 -1.43 12.68 6.38
C ASP A 167 -0.78 13.97 5.88
N VAL A 168 -1.57 15.04 5.76
CA VAL A 168 -1.09 16.36 5.33
C VAL A 168 -1.31 17.34 6.47
N ARG A 169 -0.24 18.03 6.86
CA ARG A 169 -0.32 19.09 7.86
C ARG A 169 -1.16 20.23 7.30
N THR A 170 -2.32 20.49 7.91
CA THR A 170 -3.05 21.73 7.65
C THR A 170 -2.26 22.90 8.25
N PRO A 171 -1.96 23.97 7.49
CA PRO A 171 -1.37 25.16 8.05
C PRO A 171 -2.27 25.69 9.18
N LYS A 172 -1.69 26.04 10.34
CA LYS A 172 -2.43 26.79 11.35
C LYS A 172 -2.94 28.07 10.69
N ARG A 173 -4.26 28.27 10.67
CA ARG A 173 -4.85 29.57 10.32
C ARG A 173 -4.31 30.56 11.35
N ILE A 174 -3.50 31.53 10.93
CA ILE A 174 -3.17 32.66 11.77
C ILE A 174 -4.48 33.43 11.91
N GLU A 175 -5.11 33.36 13.08
CA GLU A 175 -6.17 34.30 13.44
C GLU A 175 -5.55 35.69 13.37
N GLN A 176 -5.88 36.45 12.32
CA GLN A 176 -5.54 37.85 12.31
C GLN A 176 -6.36 38.52 13.41
N PRO A 177 -5.74 39.35 14.28
CA PRO A 177 -6.51 40.16 15.21
C PRO A 177 -7.47 41.03 14.39
N ILE A 178 -8.75 40.94 14.74
CA ILE A 178 -9.79 41.81 14.19
C ILE A 178 -9.43 43.25 14.61
N PRO A 179 -9.43 44.23 13.69
CA PRO A 179 -9.12 45.63 14.01
C PRO A 179 -10.11 46.25 14.99
#